data_AF-A0A7V9BR50-F1
#
_entry.id   AF-A0A7V9BR50-F1
#
_cell.length_a   1.000
_cell.length_b   1.000
_cell.length_c   1.000
_cell.angle_alpha   90.00
_cell.angle_beta   90.00
_cell.angle_gamma   90.00
#
_symmetry.space_group_name_H-M   'P 1'
#
loop_
_entity.id
_entity.type
_entity.pdbx_description
1 polymer ?
#
loop_
_entity_poly.entity_id
_entity_poly.type
_entity_poly.pdbx_seq_one_letter_code
_entity_poly.pdbx_strand_id
1 'polypeptide(L)' 'MTIKDYGQPEVPAGAGQRWDTEALQRDFDVVGFQAPFVVVLRRSDGVRGSLEFTHNPRVYFGWREG' A
#
# COMPACT_ATOMS: atom_id res chain seq x y z
N MET A 1 5.43 30.68 -9.33
CA MET A 1 5.81 29.27 -9.17
C MET A 1 4.60 28.54 -8.64
N THR A 2 3.81 27.93 -9.53
CA THR A 2 2.61 27.20 -9.13
C THR A 2 3.06 25.86 -8.57
N ILE A 3 2.92 25.67 -7.25
CA ILE A 3 2.98 24.33 -6.66
C ILE A 3 1.83 23.58 -7.32
N LYS A 4 2.16 22.62 -8.19
CA LYS A 4 1.17 21.66 -8.65
C LYS A 4 0.81 20.85 -7.41
N ASP A 5 -0.41 21.04 -6.92
CA ASP A 5 -1.02 20.15 -5.94
C ASP A 5 -1.13 18.78 -6.61
N TYR A 6 -0.08 17.96 -6.48
CA TYR A 6 -0.15 16.53 -6.70
C TYR A 6 -0.93 15.96 -5.51
N GLY A 7 -2.23 16.26 -5.45
CA GLY A 7 -3.14 15.74 -4.46
C GLY A 7 -2.88 14.24 -4.37
N GLN A 8 -2.37 13.79 -3.22
CA GLN A 8 -2.10 12.39 -3.00
C GLN A 8 -3.39 11.63 -3.31
N PRO A 9 -3.35 10.50 -4.04
CA PRO A 9 -4.56 9.74 -4.31
C PRO A 9 -5.17 9.38 -2.95
N GLU A 10 -6.37 9.91 -2.68
CA GLU A 10 -7.10 9.57 -1.47
C GLU A 10 -7.43 8.08 -1.52
N VAL A 11 -7.39 7.40 -0.36
CA VAL A 11 -7.76 5.98 -0.30
C VAL A 11 -9.23 5.85 -0.69
N PRO A 12 -9.56 5.12 -1.78
CA PRO A 12 -10.95 5.00 -2.20
C PRO A 12 -11.84 4.45 -1.09
N ALA A 13 -13.06 4.99 -0.94
CA ALA A 13 -14.01 4.55 0.09
C ALA A 13 -14.29 3.03 0.04
N GLY A 14 -14.17 2.42 -1.14
CA GLY A 14 -14.36 0.98 -1.38
C GLY A 14 -13.10 0.11 -1.39
N ALA A 15 -11.93 0.63 -0.97
CA ALA A 15 -10.65 -0.10 -1.08
C ALA A 15 -10.51 -1.35 -0.19
N GLY A 16 -11.55 -1.71 0.57
CA GLY A 16 -11.55 -2.87 1.46
C GLY A 16 -10.66 -2.66 2.68
N GLN A 17 -9.90 -3.68 3.05
CA GLN A 17 -8.97 -3.65 4.17
C GLN A 17 -7.86 -2.63 3.92
N ARG A 18 -7.47 -1.94 5.00
CA ARG A 18 -6.42 -0.93 5.01
C ARG A 18 -5.40 -1.30 6.07
N TRP A 19 -4.15 -0.96 5.80
CA TRP A 19 -3.05 -1.15 6.72
C TRP A 19 -2.36 0.19 6.94
N ASP A 20 -2.06 0.50 8.20
CA ASP A 20 -0.99 1.42 8.52
C ASP A 20 0.37 0.70 8.41
N THR A 21 1.45 1.37 8.81
CA THR A 21 2.79 0.78 8.70
C THR A 21 2.99 -0.41 9.65
N GLU A 22 2.40 -0.38 10.85
CA GLU A 22 2.54 -1.46 11.82
C GLU A 22 1.75 -2.71 11.39
N ALA A 23 0.51 -2.51 10.95
CA ALA A 23 -0.34 -3.56 10.42
C ALA A 23 0.27 -4.19 9.15
N LEU A 24 0.87 -3.38 8.27
CA LEU A 24 1.58 -3.89 7.09
C LEU A 24 2.70 -4.85 7.51
N GLN A 25 3.57 -4.44 8.44
CA GLN A 25 4.71 -5.23 8.89
C GLN A 25 4.31 -6.51 9.63
N ARG A 26 3.13 -6.50 10.27
CA ARG A 26 2.59 -7.70 10.93
C ARG A 26 2.13 -8.73 9.90
N ASP A 27 1.44 -8.30 8.86
CA ASP A 27 0.74 -9.19 7.93
C ASP A 27 1.62 -9.56 6.71
N PHE A 28 2.66 -8.75 6.41
CA PHE A 28 3.47 -8.88 5.21
C PHE A 28 4.97 -8.63 5.43
N ASP A 29 5.80 -9.30 4.62
CA ASP A 29 7.20 -8.94 4.41
C ASP A 29 7.33 -8.05 3.16
N VAL A 30 7.96 -6.88 3.31
CA VAL A 30 8.13 -5.93 2.20
C VAL A 30 9.31 -6.35 1.31
N VAL A 31 9.03 -6.50 0.01
CA VAL A 31 10.02 -6.88 -1.01
C VAL A 31 10.62 -5.64 -1.70
N GLY A 32 9.79 -4.65 -2.02
CA GLY A 32 10.26 -3.42 -2.66
C GLY A 32 9.15 -2.43 -3.01
N PHE A 33 9.54 -1.18 -3.26
CA PHE A 33 8.63 -0.09 -3.58
C PHE A 33 8.79 0.36 -5.04
N GLN A 34 7.65 0.56 -5.72
CA GLN A 34 7.56 1.23 -7.01
C GLN A 34 6.24 1.98 -7.05
N ALA A 35 6.26 3.28 -6.70
CA ALA A 35 5.05 4.08 -6.57
C ALA A 35 4.13 3.97 -7.81
N PRO A 36 2.81 3.77 -7.62
CA PRO A 36 2.07 3.83 -6.35
C PRO A 36 2.03 2.51 -5.55
N PHE A 37 2.81 1.49 -5.92
CA PHE A 37 2.73 0.15 -5.36
C PHE A 37 3.90 -0.23 -4.45
N VAL A 38 3.62 -1.12 -3.51
CA VAL A 38 4.61 -1.88 -2.74
C VAL A 38 4.40 -3.36 -3.01
N VAL A 39 5.48 -4.07 -3.35
CA VAL A 39 5.48 -5.52 -3.51
C VAL A 39 5.78 -6.16 -2.17
N VAL A 40 4.97 -7.15 -1.79
CA VAL A 40 5.02 -7.79 -0.49
C VAL A 40 4.80 -9.31 -0.58
N LEU A 41 5.19 -10.02 0.47
CA LEU A 41 4.89 -11.44 0.70
C LEU A 41 3.95 -11.55 1.90
N ARG A 42 2.75 -12.12 1.73
CA ARG A 42 1.80 -12.31 2.83
C ARG A 42 2.30 -13.40 3.77
N ARG A 43 2.41 -13.09 5.06
CA ARG A 43 3.02 -14.01 6.05
C ARG A 43 2.17 -15.23 6.34
N SER A 44 0.84 -15.14 6.22
CA SER A 44 -0.06 -16.25 6.55
C SER A 44 0.07 -17.45 5.61
N ASP A 45 0.46 -17.23 4.36
CA ASP A 45 0.49 -18.27 3.33
C ASP A 45 1.63 -18.16 2.31
N GLY A 46 2.51 -17.16 2.45
CA GLY A 46 3.64 -16.96 1.56
C GLY A 46 3.24 -16.50 0.15
N VAL A 47 2.01 -16.01 -0.06
CA VAL A 47 1.59 -15.51 -1.37
C VAL A 47 2.22 -14.15 -1.64
N ARG A 48 2.88 -14.02 -2.80
CA ARG A 48 3.44 -12.73 -3.26
C ARG A 48 2.33 -11.90 -3.89
N GLY A 49 2.37 -10.60 -3.64
CA GLY A 49 1.42 -9.68 -4.23
C GLY A 49 1.86 -8.24 -4.09
N SER A 50 0.91 -7.32 -4.30
CA SER A 50 1.13 -5.88 -4.16
C SER A 50 -0.01 -5.19 -3.44
N LEU A 51 0.32 -4.06 -2.81
CA LEU A 51 -0.61 -3.09 -2.25
C LEU A 51 -0.33 -1.73 -2.89
N GLU A 52 -1.34 -0.88 -3.00
CA GLU A 52 -1.17 0.55 -3.26
C GLU A 52 -0.81 1.28 -1.97
N PHE A 53 -0.20 2.46 -2.07
CA PHE A 53 0.06 3.31 -0.92
C PHE A 53 -0.14 4.82 -1.16
N THR A 54 -0.51 5.53 -0.10
CA THR A 54 -0.44 7.01 -0.03
C THR A 54 0.86 7.47 0.63
N HIS A 55 1.37 8.67 0.31
CA HIS A 55 2.60 9.18 0.93
C HIS A 55 2.38 9.78 2.33
N ASN A 56 1.31 10.56 2.51
CA ASN A 56 0.98 11.22 3.78
C ASN A 56 -0.55 11.49 3.87
N PRO A 57 -1.29 10.88 4.82
CA PRO A 57 -0.82 9.84 5.75
C PRO A 57 -0.38 8.58 5.01
N ARG A 58 0.49 7.75 5.61
CA ARG A 58 0.94 6.49 5.02
C ARG A 58 -0.12 5.40 5.25
N VAL A 59 -0.84 5.02 4.20
CA VAL A 59 -1.83 3.95 4.22
C VAL A 59 -1.57 3.02 3.06
N TYR A 60 -1.70 1.72 3.31
CA TYR A 60 -1.62 0.67 2.30
C TYR A 60 -2.99 0.02 2.11
N PHE A 61 -3.34 -0.33 0.88
CA PHE A 61 -4.66 -0.87 0.54
C PHE A 61 -4.65 -1.63 -0.79
N GLY A 62 -5.78 -2.25 -1.15
CA GLY A 62 -5.97 -2.81 -2.49
C GLY A 62 -5.13 -4.05 -2.79
N TRP A 63 -5.11 -5.03 -1.88
CA TRP A 63 -4.38 -6.30 -2.06
C TRP A 63 -4.66 -6.95 -3.42
N ARG A 64 -3.60 -7.30 -4.14
CA ARG A 64 -3.63 -8.10 -5.37
C ARG A 64 -2.57 -9.19 -5.29
N GLU A 65 -3.00 -10.43 -5.52
CA GLU A 65 -2.10 -11.59 -5.66
C GLU A 65 -1.42 -11.53 -7.04
N GLY A 66 -0.15 -11.94 -7.10
CA GLY A 66 0.67 -11.97 -8.31
C GLY A 66 0.74 -13.34 -8.97
#